data_AF-A0A067CG98-F1
#
_entry.id   AF-A0A067CG98-F1
#
_cell.length_a   1.000
_cell.length_b   1.000
_cell.length_c   1.000
_cell.angle_alpha   90.00
_cell.angle_beta   90.00
_cell.angle_gamma   90.00
#
_symmetry.space_group_name_H-M   'P 1'
#
loop_
_entity.id
_entity.type
_entity.pdbx_description
1 polymer ?
#
loop_
_entity_poly.entity_id
_entity_poly.type
_entity_poly.pdbx_seq_one_letter_code
_entity_poly.pdbx_strand_id
1 'polypeptide(L)'
;MASTQREADSLLHQDDAPPSRFAAVTKKSVLLAAVAIVGVSTVVYLALHSSGAVTTVAAVKAPTASIAPTPEISATHAPGHQGLTAAMTSTSLPDSDPETQTPAFSILAIGDWGATYGKQFGNPGSCCRMYAGKVNTRLKRYMVDYYSQHYVANILAQSAAQFADRGLKPVYVLGHGDNFYWNGVGSWDVHYRFADTFERMYSQPSLAGIKWLNVLGNHDIAGSSYLCGHQEDRYYECKSTEEMLYFLNQHFKLQQNYKSPNGDRWVLRDHYYVESYEKDGVSVDIFNLDTNHADSHGARQICCQCFGYSAKMGISNAGCEAANEGMPQCMGGNVTMYRACMAEIEAWSQDSYTQAERDIKASTATFKIINTHYSPHYHMSPPKYMRWYKLLQDGNVNAWFNGHTHGFSHDKSAWGTHFFENGGGGGIRTDTAVGEHNALINNQWAAAGNPYGFMELTFSKDWLKVQWVSFDKDWVFGGFNLSATVPGGIARGHCWFIPNTNHTASQGVECKSSVNHALGAPLR
;
A
#
# COMPACT_ATOMS: atom_id res chain seq x y z
N MET A 1 -10.76 14.60 -1.04
CA MET A 1 -9.56 15.40 -1.42
C MET A 1 -8.62 15.69 -0.24
N ALA A 2 -8.42 14.77 0.72
CA ALA A 2 -7.52 14.98 1.86
C ALA A 2 -6.34 13.98 1.93
N SER A 3 -6.06 13.24 0.85
CA SER A 3 -5.10 12.13 0.88
C SER A 3 -3.66 12.48 0.51
N THR A 4 -3.45 13.58 -0.22
CA THR A 4 -2.36 13.68 -1.20
C THR A 4 -1.08 14.40 -0.74
N GLN A 5 -0.95 14.80 0.53
CA GLN A 5 0.28 15.44 1.04
C GLN A 5 1.21 14.48 1.82
N ARG A 6 0.90 13.17 1.87
CA ARG A 6 1.42 12.30 2.94
C ARG A 6 2.76 11.61 2.65
N GLU A 7 3.12 11.35 1.39
CA GLU A 7 4.40 10.70 1.03
C GLU A 7 5.58 11.67 0.91
N ALA A 8 5.33 12.92 0.48
CA ALA A 8 6.40 13.88 0.18
C ALA A 8 7.30 14.24 1.39
N ASP A 9 6.77 14.14 2.61
CA ASP A 9 7.51 14.44 3.85
C ASP A 9 8.56 13.36 4.22
N SER A 10 8.56 12.20 3.55
CA SER A 10 9.43 11.06 3.89
C SER A 10 10.58 10.82 2.90
N LEU A 11 10.61 11.53 1.77
CA LEU A 11 11.43 11.20 0.60
C LEU A 11 12.70 12.08 0.46
N LEU A 12 13.61 11.99 1.44
CA LEU A 12 15.07 12.23 1.35
C LEU A 12 15.70 13.45 2.04
N HIS A 13 16.98 13.20 2.41
CA HIS A 13 18.02 14.12 2.83
C HIS A 13 18.26 15.25 1.83
N GLN A 14 18.27 16.49 2.34
CA GLN A 14 19.01 17.57 1.69
C GLN A 14 20.48 17.35 2.00
N ASP A 15 21.26 16.88 1.03
CA ASP A 15 22.71 16.93 1.13
C ASP A 15 23.15 18.40 1.03
N ASP A 16 23.72 18.92 2.12
CA ASP A 16 24.51 20.14 2.07
C ASP A 16 25.77 19.87 1.22
N ALA A 17 26.02 20.76 0.26
CA ALA A 17 27.20 20.73 -0.59
C ALA A 17 28.50 20.59 0.22
N PRO A 18 29.54 19.92 -0.30
CA PRO A 18 30.79 19.73 0.44
C PRO A 18 31.46 21.09 0.74
N PRO A 19 32.04 21.28 1.94
CA PRO A 19 32.63 22.56 2.28
C PRO A 19 33.87 22.83 1.42
N SER A 20 33.77 23.85 0.57
CA SER A 20 34.92 24.39 -0.14
C SER A 20 35.87 25.02 0.88
N ARG A 21 37.14 24.62 0.79
CA ARG A 21 38.24 25.19 1.57
C ARG A 21 38.38 26.66 1.20
N PHE A 22 38.18 27.61 2.10
CA PHE A 22 38.96 28.85 2.17
C PHE A 22 38.93 29.52 3.55
N ALA A 23 40.09 30.09 3.86
CA ALA A 23 40.61 30.76 5.05
C ALA A 23 39.65 31.53 5.99
N ALA A 24 40.01 31.44 7.27
CA ALA A 24 39.52 32.25 8.38
C ALA A 24 39.77 33.76 8.19
N VAL A 25 38.76 34.58 8.47
CA VAL A 25 38.93 35.97 8.92
C VAL A 25 37.95 36.28 10.05
N THR A 26 38.49 36.97 11.05
CA THR A 26 38.01 37.22 12.41
C THR A 26 36.78 38.13 12.56
N LYS A 27 36.03 37.86 13.64
CA LYS A 27 34.92 38.65 14.21
C LYS A 27 35.26 40.12 14.45
N LYS A 28 34.30 41.03 14.21
CA LYS A 28 33.97 42.15 15.10
C LYS A 28 32.48 42.55 15.00
N SER A 29 31.91 42.67 16.18
CA SER A 29 30.58 43.07 16.67
C SER A 29 30.05 44.44 16.20
N VAL A 30 28.71 44.57 16.07
CA VAL A 30 27.89 45.67 16.64
C VAL A 30 26.47 45.14 16.98
N LEU A 31 25.95 45.64 18.10
CA LEU A 31 24.73 45.32 18.85
C LEU A 31 23.49 46.14 18.42
N LEU A 32 22.32 45.70 18.91
CA LEU A 32 21.01 46.40 19.09
C LEU A 32 20.11 46.50 17.84
N ALA A 33 18.80 46.21 17.87
CA ALA A 33 17.83 46.35 18.96
C ALA A 33 16.70 45.32 18.89
N ALA A 34 16.17 44.97 20.06
CA ALA A 34 14.92 44.24 20.24
C ALA A 34 13.81 45.23 20.65
N VAL A 35 12.64 45.17 20.00
CA VAL A 35 11.33 45.45 20.62
C VAL A 35 10.28 44.54 19.98
N ALA A 36 9.47 43.95 20.84
CA ALA A 36 8.39 43.00 20.59
C ALA A 36 7.18 43.59 19.85
N ILE A 37 6.40 42.73 19.19
CA ILE A 37 4.93 42.67 19.27
C ILE A 37 4.50 41.23 18.98
N VAL A 38 3.80 40.64 19.94
CA VAL A 38 3.00 39.42 19.85
C VAL A 38 1.55 39.86 19.60
N GLY A 39 0.84 39.26 18.65
CA GLY A 39 -0.63 39.24 18.67
C GLY A 39 -1.34 39.37 17.32
N VAL A 40 -2.10 38.32 17.01
CA VAL A 40 -3.39 38.31 16.26
C VAL A 40 -3.32 38.47 14.74
N SER A 41 -3.57 37.37 14.01
CA SER A 41 -4.03 37.40 12.61
C SER A 41 -4.91 36.19 12.28
N THR A 42 -5.95 35.99 13.09
CA THR A 42 -7.19 35.32 12.68
C THR A 42 -8.23 36.44 12.56
N VAL A 43 -9.09 36.43 11.52
CA VAL A 43 -10.22 37.38 11.24
C VAL A 43 -10.06 38.32 10.00
N VAL A 44 -9.55 37.85 8.86
CA VAL A 44 -9.77 38.58 7.56
C VAL A 44 -10.35 37.69 6.44
N TYR A 45 -10.79 36.47 6.75
CA TYR A 45 -11.33 35.54 5.73
C TYR A 45 -12.86 35.52 5.58
N LEU A 46 -13.59 36.48 6.16
CA LEU A 46 -15.06 36.40 6.27
C LEU A 46 -15.83 37.67 5.93
N ALA A 47 -15.33 38.51 5.01
CA ALA A 47 -16.01 39.77 4.64
C ALA A 47 -16.05 40.09 3.14
N LEU A 48 -15.92 39.10 2.24
CA LEU A 48 -16.02 39.34 0.78
C LEU A 48 -16.91 38.34 0.02
N HIS A 49 -17.88 37.71 0.68
CA HIS A 49 -18.92 36.94 0.00
C HIS A 49 -20.32 37.42 0.40
N SER A 50 -20.71 38.59 -0.11
CA SER A 50 -22.12 38.92 -0.27
C SER A 50 -22.27 40.11 -1.22
N SER A 51 -23.15 39.92 -2.21
CA SER A 51 -23.77 40.90 -3.14
C SER A 51 -23.28 40.76 -4.58
N GLY A 52 -24.22 40.47 -5.48
CA GLY A 52 -23.93 40.08 -6.85
C GLY A 52 -23.86 41.23 -7.84
N ALA A 53 -23.56 40.89 -9.09
CA ALA A 53 -24.33 41.31 -10.27
C ALA A 53 -23.70 40.69 -11.52
N VAL A 54 -24.54 40.01 -12.31
CA VAL A 54 -24.23 39.52 -13.65
C VAL A 54 -24.10 40.72 -14.58
N THR A 55 -22.99 40.80 -15.34
CA THR A 55 -22.93 41.59 -16.57
C THR A 55 -22.24 40.79 -17.66
N THR A 56 -23.00 40.56 -18.74
CA THR A 56 -22.55 39.99 -20.01
C THR A 56 -21.77 41.03 -20.80
N VAL A 57 -20.59 40.68 -21.32
CA VAL A 57 -19.93 41.46 -22.38
C VAL A 57 -19.44 40.52 -23.48
N ALA A 58 -19.63 40.99 -24.71
CA ALA A 58 -19.67 40.26 -25.96
C ALA A 58 -18.34 39.69 -26.46
N ALA A 59 -18.48 38.68 -27.33
CA ALA A 59 -17.42 37.98 -28.02
C ALA A 59 -16.61 38.86 -28.99
N VAL A 60 -15.30 38.66 -29.02
CA VAL A 60 -14.40 39.10 -30.10
C VAL A 60 -13.71 37.87 -30.69
N LYS A 61 -13.80 37.74 -32.01
CA LYS A 61 -13.36 36.59 -32.81
C LYS A 61 -12.00 36.91 -33.45
N ALA A 62 -11.04 35.98 -33.36
CA ALA A 62 -9.74 35.99 -34.07
C ALA A 62 -9.29 34.52 -34.31
N PRO A 63 -8.39 34.24 -35.27
CA PRO A 63 -8.64 33.29 -36.36
C PRO A 63 -8.16 31.85 -36.12
N THR A 64 -8.84 30.93 -36.80
CA THR A 64 -8.57 29.50 -36.91
C THR A 64 -7.26 29.20 -37.65
N ALA A 65 -6.32 28.54 -36.98
CA ALA A 65 -5.26 27.74 -37.57
C ALA A 65 -5.43 26.28 -37.09
N SER A 66 -5.39 25.35 -38.03
CA SER A 66 -5.77 23.94 -37.88
C SER A 66 -4.86 23.19 -36.89
N ILE A 67 -5.45 22.71 -35.80
CA ILE A 67 -4.87 21.70 -34.93
C ILE A 67 -5.07 20.34 -35.62
N ALA A 68 -3.98 19.65 -35.91
CA ALA A 68 -4.00 18.25 -36.34
C ALA A 68 -4.61 17.39 -35.22
N PRO A 69 -5.42 16.36 -35.56
CA PRO A 69 -6.12 15.58 -34.56
C PRO A 69 -5.15 14.85 -33.64
N THR A 70 -5.43 14.97 -32.35
CA THR A 70 -4.90 14.14 -31.26
C THR A 70 -5.03 12.65 -31.64
N PRO A 71 -4.02 11.80 -31.40
CA PRO A 71 -4.18 10.36 -31.65
C PRO A 71 -5.31 9.83 -30.77
N GLU A 72 -6.32 9.24 -31.40
CA GLU A 72 -7.36 8.47 -30.72
C GLU A 72 -6.72 7.34 -29.92
N ILE A 73 -6.99 7.34 -28.62
CA ILE A 73 -6.83 6.16 -27.77
C ILE A 73 -7.72 5.09 -28.39
N SER A 74 -7.12 3.99 -28.85
CA SER A 74 -7.86 2.88 -29.45
C SER A 74 -8.87 2.34 -28.44
N ALA A 75 -10.13 2.74 -28.58
CA ALA A 75 -11.27 2.30 -27.79
C ALA A 75 -11.76 0.91 -28.23
N THR A 76 -10.84 -0.01 -28.48
CA THR A 76 -11.20 -1.41 -28.74
C THR A 76 -11.16 -2.13 -27.39
N HIS A 77 -12.36 -2.35 -26.83
CA HIS A 77 -12.70 -2.81 -25.47
C HIS A 77 -12.99 -1.70 -24.45
N ALA A 78 -13.96 -0.83 -24.77
CA ALA A 78 -14.75 -0.20 -23.72
C ALA A 78 -15.47 -1.32 -22.92
N PRO A 79 -15.30 -1.42 -21.59
CA PRO A 79 -16.14 -2.30 -20.79
C PRO A 79 -17.59 -1.84 -20.97
N GLY A 80 -18.46 -2.76 -21.39
CA GLY A 80 -19.85 -2.45 -21.68
C GLY A 80 -20.54 -1.79 -20.49
N HIS A 81 -21.36 -0.77 -20.76
CA HIS A 81 -22.33 -0.19 -19.82
C HIS A 81 -23.48 -1.16 -19.47
N GLN A 82 -23.17 -2.43 -19.20
CA GLN A 82 -24.13 -3.29 -18.53
C GLN A 82 -24.06 -2.96 -17.04
N GLY A 83 -25.16 -2.41 -16.52
CA GLY A 83 -25.30 -2.12 -15.09
C GLY A 83 -24.97 -3.34 -14.25
N LEU A 84 -24.53 -3.10 -13.01
CA LEU A 84 -24.32 -4.14 -12.00
C LEU A 84 -25.58 -5.02 -11.92
N THR A 85 -25.42 -6.31 -12.19
CA THR A 85 -26.49 -7.32 -12.10
C THR A 85 -26.87 -7.55 -10.64
N ALA A 86 -28.02 -8.17 -10.36
CA ALA A 86 -28.35 -8.57 -8.98
C ALA A 86 -27.34 -9.62 -8.47
N ALA A 87 -26.98 -9.58 -7.19
CA ALA A 87 -26.10 -10.59 -6.59
C ALA A 87 -26.67 -12.00 -6.80
N MET A 88 -25.83 -12.95 -7.22
CA MET A 88 -26.25 -14.30 -7.63
C MET A 88 -26.44 -15.28 -6.46
N THR A 89 -26.30 -14.82 -5.22
CA THR A 89 -26.24 -15.65 -4.01
C THR A 89 -27.28 -15.25 -2.98
N SER A 90 -27.41 -16.05 -1.91
CA SER A 90 -28.39 -15.77 -0.86
C SER A 90 -28.07 -14.47 -0.12
N THR A 91 -29.10 -13.67 0.14
CA THR A 91 -29.05 -12.51 1.04
C THR A 91 -29.19 -12.91 2.52
N SER A 92 -29.56 -14.17 2.80
CA SER A 92 -29.58 -14.71 4.15
C SER A 92 -28.19 -15.13 4.60
N LEU A 93 -27.89 -14.97 5.90
CA LEU A 93 -26.71 -15.56 6.51
C LEU A 93 -26.82 -17.10 6.50
N PRO A 94 -25.69 -17.82 6.60
CA PRO A 94 -25.67 -19.25 6.96
C PRO A 94 -26.42 -19.50 8.27
N ASP A 95 -27.07 -20.67 8.40
CA ASP A 95 -27.81 -21.06 9.62
C ASP A 95 -26.91 -21.30 10.84
N SER A 96 -25.62 -21.51 10.61
CA SER A 96 -24.63 -21.85 11.62
C SER A 96 -24.13 -20.61 12.38
N ASP A 97 -23.96 -20.71 13.70
CA ASP A 97 -23.38 -19.62 14.50
C ASP A 97 -21.86 -19.50 14.23
N PRO A 98 -21.38 -18.40 13.64
CA PRO A 98 -19.96 -18.21 13.33
C PRO A 98 -19.04 -18.29 14.55
N GLU A 99 -19.52 -17.91 15.74
CA GLU A 99 -18.69 -17.88 16.96
C GLU A 99 -18.38 -19.27 17.52
N THR A 100 -19.14 -20.28 17.10
CA THR A 100 -19.03 -21.65 17.60
C THR A 100 -18.40 -22.60 16.58
N GLN A 101 -18.19 -22.14 15.34
CA GLN A 101 -17.57 -22.97 14.32
C GLN A 101 -16.09 -23.22 14.62
N THR A 102 -15.68 -24.46 14.37
CA THR A 102 -14.26 -24.84 14.44
C THR A 102 -13.60 -24.55 13.10
N PRO A 103 -12.54 -23.72 13.05
CA PRO A 103 -11.79 -23.49 11.82
C PRO A 103 -11.04 -24.74 11.36
N ALA A 104 -10.94 -24.93 10.04
CA ALA A 104 -10.14 -25.98 9.41
C ALA A 104 -8.66 -25.58 9.30
N PHE A 105 -8.39 -24.31 8.99
CA PHE A 105 -7.05 -23.75 8.83
C PHE A 105 -7.02 -22.22 9.06
N SER A 106 -5.82 -21.66 9.14
CA SER A 106 -5.58 -20.22 9.30
C SER A 106 -4.57 -19.68 8.29
N ILE A 107 -4.63 -18.37 8.05
CA ILE A 107 -3.71 -17.59 7.21
C ILE A 107 -3.37 -16.30 7.96
N LEU A 108 -2.16 -15.79 7.81
CA LEU A 108 -1.79 -14.42 8.22
C LEU A 108 -1.69 -13.52 7.00
N ALA A 109 -1.92 -12.22 7.14
CA ALA A 109 -1.90 -11.28 6.02
C ALA A 109 -1.26 -9.95 6.43
N ILE A 110 -0.32 -9.43 5.64
CA ILE A 110 0.49 -8.23 5.93
C ILE A 110 0.83 -7.47 4.64
N GLY A 111 0.71 -6.15 4.66
CA GLY A 111 1.15 -5.23 3.58
C GLY A 111 2.16 -4.21 4.07
N ASP A 112 2.92 -3.62 3.13
CA ASP A 112 3.72 -2.42 3.38
C ASP A 112 4.72 -2.63 4.53
N TRP A 113 5.40 -3.77 4.47
CA TRP A 113 6.18 -4.32 5.57
C TRP A 113 7.69 -4.22 5.34
N GLY A 114 8.13 -3.96 4.11
CA GLY A 114 9.53 -4.07 3.70
C GLY A 114 10.40 -2.85 3.93
N ALA A 115 10.81 -2.55 5.16
CA ALA A 115 11.54 -1.32 5.44
C ALA A 115 12.92 -1.28 4.76
N THR A 116 13.41 -0.06 4.49
CA THR A 116 14.80 0.16 4.09
C THR A 116 15.77 -0.34 5.15
N TYR A 117 16.94 -0.80 4.71
CA TYR A 117 18.05 -1.23 5.54
C TYR A 117 18.68 -0.08 6.36
N GLY A 118 19.54 -0.43 7.31
CA GLY A 118 20.50 0.50 7.92
C GLY A 118 20.03 1.30 9.14
N LYS A 119 18.85 1.01 9.69
CA LYS A 119 18.33 1.63 10.92
C LYS A 119 19.29 1.49 12.11
N GLN A 120 19.95 0.34 12.25
CA GLN A 120 20.98 0.11 13.26
C GLN A 120 22.20 1.04 13.13
N PHE A 121 22.40 1.67 11.97
CA PHE A 121 23.46 2.63 11.69
C PHE A 121 22.98 4.09 11.70
N GLY A 122 21.74 4.33 12.15
CA GLY A 122 21.16 5.67 12.23
C GLY A 122 20.42 6.11 10.96
N ASN A 123 20.30 5.27 9.93
CA ASN A 123 19.54 5.61 8.72
C ASN A 123 18.02 5.41 8.96
N PRO A 124 17.20 6.47 9.03
CA PRO A 124 15.76 6.31 9.19
C PRO A 124 15.11 5.66 7.96
N GLY A 125 15.67 5.93 6.76
CA GLY A 125 15.19 5.48 5.47
C GLY A 125 13.67 5.61 5.30
N SER A 126 12.94 4.51 5.13
CA SER A 126 11.48 4.53 4.93
C SER A 126 10.65 4.83 6.17
N CYS A 127 11.28 4.99 7.33
CA CYS A 127 10.56 5.31 8.55
C CYS A 127 10.24 6.80 8.67
N CYS A 128 9.29 7.06 9.56
CA CYS A 128 9.20 8.25 10.39
C CYS A 128 8.79 9.56 9.68
N ARG A 129 8.25 10.48 10.49
CA ARG A 129 8.07 11.86 10.04
C ARG A 129 9.42 12.58 10.10
N MET A 130 9.79 13.23 9.02
CA MET A 130 11.00 14.03 8.95
C MET A 130 10.70 15.50 9.24
N TYR A 131 11.66 16.21 9.83
CA TYR A 131 11.64 17.66 10.02
C TYR A 131 13.05 18.19 9.82
N ALA A 132 13.22 19.05 8.80
CA ALA A 132 14.54 19.58 8.39
C ALA A 132 15.60 18.47 8.21
N GLY A 133 15.25 17.42 7.46
CA GLY A 133 16.17 16.32 7.12
C GLY A 133 16.49 15.34 8.26
N LYS A 134 15.81 15.43 9.40
CA LYS A 134 16.02 14.54 10.55
C LYS A 134 14.70 13.96 11.04
N VAL A 135 14.75 12.81 11.71
CA VAL A 135 13.58 12.23 12.38
C VAL A 135 12.98 13.24 13.35
N ASN A 136 11.69 13.51 13.23
CA ASN A 136 10.97 14.42 14.10
C ASN A 136 10.77 13.79 15.49
N THR A 137 11.64 14.16 16.42
CA THR A 137 11.61 13.71 17.82
C THR A 137 10.70 14.55 18.72
N ARG A 138 10.03 15.58 18.19
CA ARG A 138 9.09 16.42 18.97
C ARG A 138 7.84 15.66 19.37
N LEU A 139 7.45 14.66 18.58
CA LEU A 139 6.35 13.75 18.87
C LEU A 139 6.94 12.42 19.31
N LYS A 140 6.39 11.75 20.33
CA LYS A 140 6.87 10.42 20.76
C LYS A 140 6.64 9.30 19.75
N ARG A 141 6.02 9.58 18.60
CA ARG A 141 5.70 8.59 17.56
C ARG A 141 6.94 7.87 17.03
N TYR A 142 8.08 8.55 16.92
CA TYR A 142 9.34 7.94 16.46
C TYR A 142 9.78 6.76 17.33
N MET A 143 9.31 6.69 18.58
CA MET A 143 9.59 5.57 19.48
C MET A 143 9.12 4.24 18.86
N VAL A 144 7.97 4.28 18.17
CA VAL A 144 7.38 3.15 17.45
C VAL A 144 7.85 3.09 16.01
N ASP A 145 7.79 4.23 15.28
CA ASP A 145 8.01 4.27 13.83
C ASP A 145 9.40 3.76 13.41
N TYR A 146 10.44 4.00 14.22
CA TYR A 146 11.81 3.78 13.77
C TYR A 146 12.14 2.30 13.52
N TYR A 147 11.60 1.38 14.32
CA TYR A 147 11.79 -0.07 14.19
C TYR A 147 10.45 -0.81 14.07
N SER A 148 9.41 -0.18 13.50
CA SER A 148 8.06 -0.74 13.42
C SER A 148 8.03 -2.13 12.77
N GLN A 149 8.79 -2.37 11.70
CA GLN A 149 8.90 -3.70 11.07
C GLN A 149 9.36 -4.79 12.07
N HIS A 150 10.35 -4.50 12.92
CA HIS A 150 10.79 -5.47 13.96
C HIS A 150 9.67 -5.78 14.95
N TYR A 151 8.91 -4.76 15.33
CA TYR A 151 7.81 -4.91 16.28
C TYR A 151 6.66 -5.71 15.65
N VAL A 152 6.28 -5.42 14.40
CA VAL A 152 5.25 -6.17 13.67
C VAL A 152 5.68 -7.61 13.43
N ALA A 153 6.94 -7.86 13.03
CA ALA A 153 7.47 -9.22 12.87
C ALA A 153 7.38 -10.03 14.17
N ASN A 154 7.61 -9.39 15.32
CA ASN A 154 7.47 -10.02 16.64
C ASN A 154 6.01 -10.46 16.89
N ILE A 155 5.03 -9.56 16.75
CA ILE A 155 3.61 -9.90 16.99
C ILE A 155 3.04 -10.86 15.93
N LEU A 156 3.54 -10.82 14.69
CA LEU A 156 3.21 -11.79 13.63
C LEU A 156 3.66 -13.20 14.04
N ALA A 157 4.88 -13.33 14.56
CA ALA A 157 5.41 -14.59 15.07
C ALA A 157 4.65 -15.10 16.31
N GLN A 158 4.22 -14.21 17.21
CA GLN A 158 3.39 -14.57 18.36
C GLN A 158 2.02 -15.11 17.92
N SER A 159 1.39 -14.45 16.95
CA SER A 159 0.12 -14.92 16.36
C SER A 159 0.28 -16.31 15.72
N ALA A 160 1.33 -16.52 14.92
CA ALA A 160 1.63 -17.82 14.34
C ALA A 160 1.81 -18.92 15.40
N ALA A 161 2.48 -18.61 16.51
CA ALA A 161 2.64 -19.53 17.64
C ALA A 161 1.29 -19.86 18.30
N GLN A 162 0.47 -18.86 18.62
CA GLN A 162 -0.86 -19.07 19.21
C GLN A 162 -1.80 -19.87 18.29
N PHE A 163 -1.62 -19.77 16.98
CA PHE A 163 -2.33 -20.61 16.01
C PHE A 163 -1.81 -22.05 16.02
N ALA A 164 -0.49 -22.25 16.03
CA ALA A 164 0.11 -23.56 16.10
C ALA A 164 -0.31 -24.35 17.37
N ASP A 165 -0.36 -23.68 18.52
CA ASP A 165 -0.78 -24.29 19.80
C ASP A 165 -2.22 -24.83 19.77
N ARG A 166 -3.06 -24.30 18.86
CA ARG A 166 -4.46 -24.72 18.66
C ARG A 166 -4.63 -25.67 17.46
N GLY A 167 -3.53 -26.20 16.92
CA GLY A 167 -3.57 -27.08 15.74
C GLY A 167 -3.90 -26.37 14.42
N LEU A 168 -3.77 -25.04 14.39
CA LEU A 168 -4.13 -24.18 13.27
C LEU A 168 -2.92 -23.42 12.72
N LYS A 169 -1.71 -24.00 12.75
CA LYS A 169 -0.49 -23.34 12.21
C LYS A 169 -0.82 -22.68 10.86
N PRO A 170 -0.50 -21.38 10.66
CA PRO A 170 -0.86 -20.70 9.43
C PRO A 170 -0.26 -21.41 8.21
N VAL A 171 -1.09 -21.62 7.20
CA VAL A 171 -0.68 -22.34 5.99
C VAL A 171 0.07 -21.42 5.04
N TYR A 172 -0.26 -20.12 5.08
CA TYR A 172 0.37 -19.06 4.32
C TYR A 172 0.48 -17.76 5.14
N VAL A 173 1.40 -16.90 4.69
CA VAL A 173 1.34 -15.45 4.92
C VAL A 173 1.01 -14.78 3.59
N LEU A 174 0.00 -13.91 3.53
CA LEU A 174 -0.29 -13.09 2.35
C LEU A 174 0.52 -11.80 2.46
N GLY A 175 1.36 -11.53 1.47
CA GLY A 175 2.09 -10.28 1.32
C GLY A 175 1.39 -9.36 0.31
N HIS A 176 0.85 -8.24 0.77
CA HIS A 176 0.07 -7.30 -0.06
C HIS A 176 0.94 -6.29 -0.84
N GLY A 177 2.21 -6.59 -1.09
CA GLY A 177 3.14 -5.70 -1.79
C GLY A 177 3.78 -4.64 -0.89
N ASP A 178 4.62 -3.83 -1.52
CA ASP A 178 5.61 -2.97 -0.88
C ASP A 178 6.51 -3.76 0.09
N ASN A 179 7.04 -4.82 -0.48
CA ASN A 179 7.97 -5.77 0.12
C ASN A 179 9.38 -5.17 0.30
N PHE A 180 9.73 -4.13 -0.46
CA PHE A 180 11.05 -3.50 -0.47
C PHE A 180 11.00 -1.99 -0.74
N TYR A 181 10.75 -1.18 0.29
CA TYR A 181 10.90 0.27 0.19
C TYR A 181 12.37 0.68 -0.05
N TRP A 182 12.67 1.71 -0.85
CA TRP A 182 11.72 2.61 -1.55
C TRP A 182 11.55 2.32 -3.05
N ASN A 183 12.48 1.59 -3.65
CA ASN A 183 12.56 1.38 -5.11
C ASN A 183 13.02 -0.06 -5.42
N GLY A 184 12.43 -1.02 -4.71
CA GLY A 184 12.59 -2.43 -4.99
C GLY A 184 14.01 -2.90 -4.69
N VAL A 185 14.46 -3.86 -5.49
CA VAL A 185 15.77 -4.47 -5.40
C VAL A 185 16.46 -4.43 -6.76
N GLY A 186 17.75 -4.09 -6.75
CA GLY A 186 18.63 -4.14 -7.89
C GLY A 186 19.45 -5.43 -7.91
N SER A 187 20.02 -5.76 -9.07
CA SER A 187 20.81 -6.99 -9.25
C SER A 187 22.03 -7.10 -8.32
N TRP A 188 22.54 -5.97 -7.80
CA TRP A 188 23.68 -5.96 -6.87
C TRP A 188 23.28 -6.01 -5.40
N ASP A 189 22.02 -5.69 -5.06
CA ASP A 189 21.56 -5.63 -3.66
C ASP A 189 20.55 -6.70 -3.26
N VAL A 190 19.91 -7.35 -4.24
CA VAL A 190 18.82 -8.32 -4.02
C VAL A 190 19.13 -9.28 -2.87
N HIS A 191 20.33 -9.87 -2.85
CA HIS A 191 20.70 -10.83 -1.81
C HIS A 191 20.75 -10.23 -0.41
N TYR A 192 21.35 -9.06 -0.22
CA TYR A 192 21.41 -8.48 1.13
C TYR A 192 20.07 -7.87 1.55
N ARG A 193 19.28 -7.34 0.61
CA ARG A 193 17.94 -6.82 0.87
C ARG A 193 17.01 -7.92 1.33
N PHE A 194 16.97 -9.05 0.64
CA PHE A 194 16.24 -10.22 1.13
C PHE A 194 16.78 -10.73 2.47
N ALA A 195 18.10 -10.80 2.66
CA ALA A 195 18.67 -11.27 3.91
C ALA A 195 18.32 -10.38 5.12
N ASP A 196 18.32 -9.05 4.94
CA ASP A 196 18.07 -8.07 6.00
C ASP A 196 16.57 -7.84 6.23
N THR A 197 15.84 -7.45 5.17
CA THR A 197 14.44 -7.02 5.24
C THR A 197 13.45 -8.18 5.35
N PHE A 198 13.79 -9.39 4.88
CA PHE A 198 12.88 -10.54 4.91
C PHE A 198 13.38 -11.70 5.78
N GLU A 199 14.57 -12.25 5.49
CA GLU A 199 15.00 -13.50 6.13
C GLU A 199 15.32 -13.31 7.61
N ARG A 200 16.15 -12.32 7.96
CA ARG A 200 16.48 -12.05 9.35
C ARG A 200 15.30 -11.51 10.12
N MET A 201 14.49 -10.67 9.49
CA MET A 201 13.33 -10.03 10.10
C MET A 201 12.27 -11.04 10.56
N TYR A 202 11.95 -12.01 9.70
CA TYR A 202 10.92 -13.03 9.93
C TYR A 202 11.54 -14.41 10.18
N SER A 203 12.53 -14.47 11.05
CA SER A 203 13.33 -15.67 11.35
C SER A 203 12.84 -16.50 12.54
N GLN A 204 11.75 -16.08 13.20
CA GLN A 204 11.24 -16.74 14.40
C GLN A 204 10.77 -18.18 14.07
N PRO A 205 10.99 -19.16 14.98
CA PRO A 205 10.64 -20.56 14.71
C PRO A 205 9.17 -20.79 14.34
N SER A 206 8.23 -20.00 14.89
CA SER A 206 6.80 -20.10 14.59
C SER A 206 6.45 -19.71 13.16
N LEU A 207 7.31 -18.94 12.47
CA LEU A 207 7.16 -18.56 11.06
C LEU A 207 7.94 -19.48 10.11
N ALA A 208 8.78 -20.38 10.64
CA ALA A 208 9.64 -21.23 9.83
C ALA A 208 8.82 -22.14 8.89
N GLY A 209 9.24 -22.14 7.61
CA GLY A 209 8.63 -22.91 6.53
C GLY A 209 7.23 -22.46 6.08
N ILE A 210 6.64 -21.41 6.68
CA ILE A 210 5.37 -20.87 6.19
C ILE A 210 5.65 -20.07 4.92
N LYS A 211 5.00 -20.44 3.82
CA LYS A 211 5.17 -19.74 2.52
C LYS A 211 4.49 -18.38 2.56
N TRP A 212 5.17 -17.38 1.98
CA TRP A 212 4.68 -16.02 1.78
C TRP A 212 4.20 -15.88 0.34
N LEU A 213 2.90 -15.70 0.15
CA LEU A 213 2.27 -15.45 -1.15
C LEU A 213 2.29 -13.94 -1.39
N ASN A 214 3.26 -13.47 -2.17
CA ASN A 214 3.50 -12.05 -2.38
C ASN A 214 2.90 -11.56 -3.70
N VAL A 215 2.50 -10.31 -3.70
CA VAL A 215 2.32 -9.46 -4.89
C VAL A 215 3.31 -8.30 -4.83
N LEU A 216 3.36 -7.46 -5.87
CA LEU A 216 4.17 -6.25 -5.88
C LEU A 216 3.32 -5.00 -5.71
N GLY A 217 3.82 -4.07 -4.91
CA GLY A 217 3.39 -2.69 -4.87
C GLY A 217 4.29 -1.77 -5.69
N ASN A 218 3.96 -0.47 -5.71
CA ASN A 218 4.74 0.47 -6.52
C ASN A 218 6.19 0.54 -6.06
N HIS A 219 6.45 0.46 -4.75
CA HIS A 219 7.80 0.55 -4.23
C HIS A 219 8.64 -0.68 -4.51
N ASP A 220 8.03 -1.82 -4.84
CA ASP A 220 8.75 -3.01 -5.28
C ASP A 220 9.31 -2.87 -6.70
N ILE A 221 8.82 -1.88 -7.45
CA ILE A 221 9.20 -1.59 -8.82
C ILE A 221 10.04 -0.30 -8.87
N ALA A 222 9.46 0.85 -8.47
CA ALA A 222 10.13 2.16 -8.38
C ALA A 222 9.24 3.20 -7.65
N GLY A 223 9.07 4.38 -8.24
CA GLY A 223 8.11 5.40 -7.78
C GLY A 223 8.64 6.38 -6.72
N SER A 224 9.80 6.12 -6.11
CA SER A 224 10.42 7.03 -5.13
C SER A 224 11.73 7.67 -5.58
N SER A 225 12.25 7.25 -6.72
CA SER A 225 13.44 7.80 -7.36
C SER A 225 13.45 7.40 -8.84
N TYR A 226 14.63 7.39 -9.44
CA TYR A 226 14.87 6.77 -10.74
C TYR A 226 14.67 5.24 -10.72
N LEU A 227 14.35 4.68 -11.88
CA LEU A 227 14.09 3.26 -12.11
C LEU A 227 15.34 2.47 -12.52
N CYS A 228 16.21 3.06 -13.36
CA CYS A 228 17.29 2.33 -14.02
C CYS A 228 18.54 2.22 -13.14
N GLY A 229 19.10 1.01 -13.05
CA GLY A 229 20.36 0.75 -12.35
C GLY A 229 20.34 -0.54 -11.54
N HIS A 230 21.46 -0.85 -10.91
CA HIS A 230 21.70 -2.18 -10.33
C HIS A 230 21.64 -2.21 -8.80
N GLN A 231 21.49 -1.06 -8.15
CA GLN A 231 21.52 -0.95 -6.70
C GLN A 231 20.65 0.21 -6.22
N GLU A 232 19.93 -0.01 -5.13
CA GLU A 232 19.28 1.01 -4.31
C GLU A 232 20.27 2.14 -3.99
N ASP A 233 19.75 3.37 -3.90
CA ASP A 233 20.50 4.62 -3.73
C ASP A 233 21.45 5.00 -4.90
N ARG A 234 21.52 4.19 -5.97
CA ARG A 234 22.35 4.47 -7.16
C ARG A 234 21.60 4.33 -8.48
N TYR A 235 20.26 4.36 -8.43
CA TYR A 235 19.46 4.45 -9.64
C TYR A 235 19.67 5.80 -10.34
N TYR A 236 19.60 5.77 -11.66
CA TYR A 236 19.91 6.87 -12.55
C TYR A 236 18.85 7.00 -13.65
N GLU A 237 18.85 8.16 -14.31
CA GLU A 237 17.96 8.41 -15.45
C GLU A 237 18.18 7.40 -16.59
N CYS A 238 17.12 6.69 -16.95
CA CYS A 238 17.13 5.75 -18.06
C CYS A 238 17.54 6.44 -19.38
N LYS A 239 18.43 5.80 -20.15
CA LYS A 239 19.02 6.38 -21.37
C LYS A 239 18.19 6.10 -22.62
N SER A 240 17.35 5.06 -22.59
CA SER A 240 16.46 4.70 -23.70
C SER A 240 15.22 3.97 -23.19
N THR A 241 14.21 3.85 -24.07
CA THR A 241 13.00 3.08 -23.80
C THR A 241 13.33 1.62 -23.51
N GLU A 242 14.30 1.03 -24.21
CA GLU A 242 14.72 -0.36 -24.03
C GLU A 242 15.38 -0.57 -22.66
N GLU A 243 16.25 0.34 -22.23
CA GLU A 243 16.86 0.28 -20.89
C GLU A 243 15.80 0.43 -19.79
N MET A 244 14.87 1.37 -19.98
CA MET A 244 13.75 1.60 -19.06
C MET A 244 12.89 0.34 -18.91
N LEU A 245 12.42 -0.26 -20.02
CA LEU A 245 11.61 -1.48 -19.99
C LEU A 245 12.38 -2.68 -19.42
N TYR A 246 13.68 -2.76 -19.69
CA TYR A 246 14.54 -3.79 -19.12
C TYR A 246 14.53 -3.70 -17.59
N PHE A 247 14.86 -2.53 -17.01
CA PHE A 247 14.90 -2.38 -15.56
C PHE A 247 13.52 -2.47 -14.91
N LEU A 248 12.48 -1.93 -15.55
CA LEU A 248 11.08 -2.11 -15.13
C LEU A 248 10.75 -3.58 -14.88
N ASN A 249 11.11 -4.44 -15.83
CA ASN A 249 10.93 -5.88 -15.74
C ASN A 249 11.94 -6.56 -14.78
N GLN A 250 13.16 -6.03 -14.62
CA GLN A 250 14.16 -6.63 -13.72
C GLN A 250 13.75 -6.52 -12.26
N HIS A 251 13.18 -5.40 -11.81
CA HIS A 251 12.71 -5.24 -10.43
C HIS A 251 11.73 -6.35 -10.01
N PHE A 252 10.84 -6.73 -10.92
CA PHE A 252 9.96 -7.89 -10.77
C PHE A 252 10.75 -9.21 -10.78
N LYS A 253 11.53 -9.47 -11.84
CA LYS A 253 12.24 -10.74 -12.05
C LYS A 253 13.22 -11.08 -10.93
N LEU A 254 13.87 -10.09 -10.34
CA LEU A 254 14.80 -10.30 -9.23
C LEU A 254 14.09 -10.85 -8.00
N GLN A 255 12.89 -10.35 -7.70
CA GLN A 255 12.07 -10.87 -6.61
C GLN A 255 11.45 -12.22 -6.96
N GLN A 256 10.96 -12.39 -8.18
CA GLN A 256 10.38 -13.66 -8.66
C GLN A 256 11.38 -14.82 -8.59
N ASN A 257 12.64 -14.56 -8.94
CA ASN A 257 13.69 -15.57 -8.99
C ASN A 257 14.39 -15.80 -7.64
N TYR A 258 14.06 -15.03 -6.61
CA TYR A 258 14.67 -15.21 -5.30
C TYR A 258 14.28 -16.56 -4.69
N LYS A 259 15.28 -17.26 -4.13
CA LYS A 259 15.10 -18.54 -3.45
C LYS A 259 15.43 -18.38 -1.98
N SER A 260 14.40 -18.49 -1.16
CA SER A 260 14.57 -18.35 0.29
C SER A 260 15.36 -19.55 0.85
N PRO A 261 16.41 -19.34 1.65
CA PRO A 261 17.11 -20.42 2.33
C PRO A 261 16.23 -21.12 3.39
N ASN A 262 15.10 -20.53 3.79
CA ASN A 262 14.16 -21.09 4.75
C ASN A 262 13.02 -21.85 4.05
N GLY A 263 13.39 -22.89 3.29
CA GLY A 263 12.44 -23.78 2.62
C GLY A 263 11.75 -23.18 1.39
N ASP A 264 12.43 -22.28 0.67
CA ASP A 264 11.90 -21.58 -0.50
C ASP A 264 10.53 -20.92 -0.23
N ARG A 265 10.41 -20.31 0.95
CA ARG A 265 9.17 -19.70 1.45
C ARG A 265 8.79 -18.36 0.81
N TRP A 266 9.55 -17.87 -0.17
CA TRP A 266 9.19 -16.68 -0.93
C TRP A 266 8.45 -17.09 -2.20
N VAL A 267 7.15 -16.80 -2.28
CA VAL A 267 6.32 -17.16 -3.43
C VAL A 267 5.89 -15.90 -4.16
N LEU A 268 6.46 -15.71 -5.35
CA LEU A 268 6.03 -14.75 -6.34
C LEU A 268 6.19 -15.44 -7.69
N ARG A 269 5.10 -15.99 -8.24
CA ARG A 269 5.17 -16.86 -9.42
C ARG A 269 5.10 -16.09 -10.73
N ASP A 270 4.24 -15.10 -10.77
CA ASP A 270 4.02 -14.20 -11.90
C ASP A 270 3.32 -12.92 -11.40
N HIS A 271 3.04 -11.97 -12.28
CA HIS A 271 2.17 -10.82 -11.98
C HIS A 271 0.74 -11.27 -11.61
N TYR A 272 0.30 -12.42 -12.13
CA TYR A 272 -0.92 -13.10 -11.72
C TYR A 272 -0.66 -14.57 -11.40
N TYR A 273 -1.18 -15.05 -10.26
CA TYR A 273 -1.23 -16.49 -10.00
C TYR A 273 -2.29 -16.85 -8.96
N VAL A 274 -2.80 -18.07 -9.05
CA VAL A 274 -3.73 -18.64 -8.07
C VAL A 274 -2.98 -19.58 -7.13
N GLU A 275 -3.28 -19.47 -5.84
CA GLU A 275 -2.95 -20.50 -4.86
C GLU A 275 -4.24 -21.05 -4.25
N SER A 276 -4.42 -22.37 -4.35
CA SER A 276 -5.54 -23.08 -3.76
C SER A 276 -5.09 -23.84 -2.52
N TYR A 277 -5.94 -23.88 -1.50
CA TYR A 277 -5.74 -24.71 -0.31
C TYR A 277 -7.05 -25.31 0.15
N GLU A 278 -7.02 -26.58 0.53
CA GLU A 278 -8.18 -27.29 1.06
C GLU A 278 -7.80 -28.14 2.26
N LYS A 279 -8.66 -28.13 3.28
CA LYS A 279 -8.57 -29.03 4.42
C LYS A 279 -9.96 -29.22 5.02
N ASP A 280 -10.28 -30.46 5.43
CA ASP A 280 -11.53 -30.82 6.09
C ASP A 280 -12.80 -30.38 5.33
N GLY A 281 -12.74 -30.41 3.98
CA GLY A 281 -13.84 -30.01 3.09
C GLY A 281 -14.07 -28.50 2.99
N VAL A 282 -13.16 -27.69 3.53
CA VAL A 282 -13.15 -26.23 3.40
C VAL A 282 -12.00 -25.85 2.45
N SER A 283 -12.32 -25.15 1.37
CA SER A 283 -11.33 -24.70 0.38
C SER A 283 -11.30 -23.19 0.20
N VAL A 284 -10.13 -22.65 -0.10
CA VAL A 284 -9.93 -21.26 -0.50
C VAL A 284 -9.12 -21.19 -1.79
N ASP A 285 -9.59 -20.39 -2.75
CA ASP A 285 -8.79 -19.92 -3.88
C ASP A 285 -8.35 -18.48 -3.61
N ILE A 286 -7.03 -18.27 -3.68
CA ILE A 286 -6.36 -17.00 -3.44
C ILE A 286 -5.85 -16.49 -4.79
N PHE A 287 -6.48 -15.45 -5.32
CA PHE A 287 -6.11 -14.83 -6.58
C PHE A 287 -5.14 -13.68 -6.30
N ASN A 288 -3.87 -13.86 -6.66
CA ASN A 288 -2.81 -12.87 -6.47
C ASN A 288 -2.71 -12.03 -7.74
N LEU A 289 -2.93 -10.72 -7.64
CA LEU A 289 -3.11 -9.84 -8.80
C LEU A 289 -2.12 -8.67 -8.80
N ASP A 290 -1.69 -8.26 -9.99
CA ASP A 290 -1.03 -6.97 -10.21
C ASP A 290 -2.07 -5.84 -10.40
N THR A 291 -1.97 -4.81 -9.57
CA THR A 291 -2.81 -3.61 -9.64
C THR A 291 -2.01 -2.31 -9.78
N ASN A 292 -0.73 -2.38 -10.14
CA ASN A 292 0.16 -1.22 -10.26
C ASN A 292 -0.29 -0.20 -11.30
N HIS A 293 -1.21 -0.54 -12.20
CA HIS A 293 -1.88 0.40 -13.09
C HIS A 293 -2.82 1.41 -12.39
N ALA A 294 -2.92 1.39 -11.06
CA ALA A 294 -3.71 2.34 -10.26
C ALA A 294 -3.38 3.81 -10.63
N ASP A 295 -4.40 4.66 -10.57
CA ASP A 295 -4.31 6.06 -11.01
C ASP A 295 -3.66 6.95 -9.94
N SER A 296 -3.86 6.61 -8.66
CA SER A 296 -3.20 7.23 -7.51
C SER A 296 -1.97 6.40 -7.11
N HIS A 297 -0.79 7.03 -7.10
CA HIS A 297 0.49 6.45 -6.66
C HIS A 297 0.97 5.14 -7.34
N GLY A 298 0.24 4.64 -8.35
CA GLY A 298 0.64 3.51 -9.19
C GLY A 298 1.51 3.92 -10.38
N ALA A 299 1.12 3.46 -11.57
CA ALA A 299 1.89 3.53 -12.80
C ALA A 299 2.39 4.94 -13.12
N ARG A 300 1.58 5.97 -12.86
CA ARG A 300 1.97 7.37 -13.06
C ARG A 300 3.24 7.72 -12.26
N GLN A 301 3.31 7.31 -11.01
CA GLN A 301 4.45 7.61 -10.13
C GLN A 301 5.69 6.79 -10.53
N ILE A 302 5.50 5.49 -10.80
CA ILE A 302 6.56 4.59 -11.29
C ILE A 302 7.17 5.16 -12.58
N CYS A 303 6.34 5.51 -13.56
CA CYS A 303 6.78 5.94 -14.88
C CYS A 303 7.25 7.40 -14.90
N CYS A 304 6.69 8.30 -14.10
CA CYS A 304 7.22 9.67 -14.06
C CYS A 304 8.59 9.76 -13.40
N GLN A 305 8.92 8.91 -12.42
CA GLN A 305 10.18 8.99 -11.66
C GLN A 305 10.41 10.40 -11.07
N CYS A 306 9.33 11.05 -10.65
CA CYS A 306 9.34 12.50 -10.41
C CYS A 306 10.28 12.94 -9.29
N PHE A 307 10.42 12.11 -8.25
CA PHE A 307 11.34 12.39 -7.15
C PHE A 307 12.79 12.44 -7.62
N GLY A 308 13.21 11.52 -8.49
CA GLY A 308 14.55 11.51 -9.08
C GLY A 308 14.82 12.76 -9.93
N TYR A 309 13.88 13.10 -10.82
CA TYR A 309 13.99 14.29 -11.66
C TYR A 309 13.94 15.60 -10.87
N SER A 310 13.07 15.69 -9.87
CA SER A 310 12.94 16.87 -9.01
C SER A 310 14.23 17.13 -8.22
N ALA A 311 14.84 16.08 -7.68
CA ALA A 311 16.15 16.17 -7.02
C ALA A 311 17.24 16.68 -7.98
N LYS A 312 17.33 16.11 -9.19
CA LYS A 312 18.27 16.57 -10.24
C LYS A 312 18.10 18.04 -10.59
N MET A 313 16.85 18.52 -10.63
CA MET A 313 16.54 19.92 -10.96
C MET A 313 16.62 20.89 -9.78
N GLY A 314 16.82 20.39 -8.55
CA GLY A 314 16.80 21.21 -7.34
C GLY A 314 15.44 21.84 -7.05
N ILE A 315 14.34 21.18 -7.43
CA ILE A 315 12.96 21.65 -7.19
C ILE A 315 12.27 20.82 -6.11
N SER A 316 11.21 21.38 -5.53
CA SER A 316 10.44 20.70 -4.48
C SER A 316 9.68 19.48 -5.03
N ASN A 317 9.75 18.37 -4.30
CA ASN A 317 8.98 17.15 -4.57
C ASN A 317 7.48 17.32 -4.35
N ALA A 318 7.03 18.42 -3.73
CA ALA A 318 5.60 18.69 -3.51
C ALA A 318 4.78 18.75 -4.81
N GLY A 319 5.43 18.98 -5.96
CA GLY A 319 4.78 18.98 -7.27
C GLY A 319 4.58 17.59 -7.90
N CYS A 320 5.12 16.52 -7.30
CA CYS A 320 5.10 15.19 -7.92
C CYS A 320 3.70 14.57 -8.04
N GLU A 321 2.77 14.98 -7.18
CA GLU A 321 1.36 14.58 -7.32
C GLU A 321 0.72 15.07 -8.62
N ALA A 322 1.17 16.21 -9.13
CA ALA A 322 0.67 16.79 -10.38
C ALA A 322 1.58 16.49 -11.58
N ALA A 323 2.66 15.72 -11.40
CA ALA A 323 3.55 15.34 -12.47
C ALA A 323 2.83 14.45 -13.49
N ASN A 324 2.91 14.85 -14.77
CA ASN A 324 2.25 14.20 -15.89
C ASN A 324 3.17 14.19 -17.11
N GLU A 325 2.80 13.41 -18.13
CA GLU A 325 3.59 13.28 -19.36
C GLU A 325 3.97 14.62 -19.98
N GLY A 326 5.20 14.70 -20.52
CA GLY A 326 5.74 15.90 -21.16
C GLY A 326 6.27 16.97 -20.19
N MET A 327 6.01 16.85 -18.88
CA MET A 327 6.64 17.73 -17.89
C MET A 327 8.11 17.35 -17.68
N PRO A 328 9.04 18.30 -17.46
CA PRO A 328 10.46 18.00 -17.20
C PRO A 328 10.70 17.08 -16.00
N GLN A 329 9.86 17.18 -14.97
CA GLN A 329 9.89 16.31 -13.79
C GLN A 329 9.25 14.94 -14.00
N CYS A 330 8.70 14.62 -15.18
CA CYS A 330 8.10 13.33 -15.47
C CYS A 330 8.84 12.69 -16.66
N MET A 331 9.65 11.68 -16.40
CA MET A 331 10.48 11.01 -17.42
C MET A 331 11.35 11.99 -18.23
N GLY A 332 11.79 13.09 -17.61
CA GLY A 332 12.59 14.12 -18.28
C GLY A 332 11.84 14.85 -19.42
N GLY A 333 10.51 14.77 -19.45
CA GLY A 333 9.68 15.24 -20.57
C GLY A 333 9.60 14.26 -21.75
N ASN A 334 10.19 13.08 -21.65
CA ASN A 334 10.17 12.08 -22.72
C ASN A 334 8.82 11.32 -22.75
N VAL A 335 7.89 11.83 -23.55
CA VAL A 335 6.54 11.27 -23.71
C VAL A 335 6.56 9.84 -24.24
N THR A 336 7.47 9.52 -25.18
CA THR A 336 7.54 8.17 -25.76
C THR A 336 7.95 7.13 -24.73
N MET A 337 9.00 7.42 -23.95
CA MET A 337 9.47 6.52 -22.88
C MET A 337 8.43 6.41 -21.75
N TYR A 338 7.80 7.52 -21.37
CA TYR A 338 6.71 7.50 -20.39
C TYR A 338 5.55 6.61 -20.84
N ARG A 339 5.06 6.77 -22.06
CA ARG A 339 3.94 5.98 -22.59
C ARG A 339 4.28 4.49 -22.74
N ALA A 340 5.52 4.17 -23.11
CA ALA A 340 5.99 2.79 -23.15
C ALA A 340 5.97 2.15 -21.75
N CYS A 341 6.42 2.87 -20.73
CA CYS A 341 6.35 2.41 -19.34
C CYS A 341 4.91 2.17 -18.88
N MET A 342 4.02 3.14 -19.14
CA MET A 342 2.61 3.03 -18.79
C MET A 342 1.94 1.85 -19.50
N ALA A 343 2.24 1.63 -20.78
CA ALA A 343 1.69 0.53 -21.56
C ALA A 343 2.13 -0.85 -21.02
N GLU A 344 3.37 -0.98 -20.57
CA GLU A 344 3.87 -2.22 -19.96
C GLU A 344 3.12 -2.54 -18.65
N ILE A 345 2.99 -1.57 -17.75
CA ILE A 345 2.29 -1.77 -16.46
C ILE A 345 0.79 -2.03 -16.69
N GLU A 346 0.17 -1.33 -17.64
CA GLU A 346 -1.22 -1.59 -18.03
C GLU A 346 -1.38 -3.01 -18.59
N ALA A 347 -0.42 -3.50 -19.39
CA ALA A 347 -0.47 -4.87 -19.91
C ALA A 347 -0.42 -5.92 -18.79
N TRP A 348 0.40 -5.74 -17.75
CA TRP A 348 0.43 -6.63 -16.57
C TRP A 348 -0.92 -6.68 -15.84
N SER A 349 -1.57 -5.52 -15.67
CA SER A 349 -2.88 -5.47 -15.03
C SER A 349 -3.99 -6.05 -15.90
N GLN A 350 -3.94 -5.82 -17.21
CA GLN A 350 -4.93 -6.39 -18.14
C GLN A 350 -4.83 -7.91 -18.20
N ASP A 351 -3.61 -8.45 -18.26
CA ASP A 351 -3.39 -9.88 -18.17
C ASP A 351 -3.90 -10.44 -16.83
N SER A 352 -3.56 -9.80 -15.71
CA SER A 352 -4.07 -10.17 -14.39
C SER A 352 -5.60 -10.20 -14.32
N TYR A 353 -6.28 -9.19 -14.89
CA TYR A 353 -7.73 -9.18 -14.95
C TYR A 353 -8.29 -10.33 -15.80
N THR A 354 -7.75 -10.54 -17.00
CA THR A 354 -8.23 -11.58 -17.92
C THR A 354 -8.07 -12.98 -17.32
N GLN A 355 -6.96 -13.22 -16.64
CA GLN A 355 -6.73 -14.49 -15.95
C GLN A 355 -7.62 -14.65 -14.72
N ALA A 356 -7.78 -13.59 -13.92
CA ALA A 356 -8.70 -13.59 -12.77
C ALA A 356 -10.14 -13.87 -13.20
N GLU A 357 -10.62 -13.25 -14.28
CA GLU A 357 -11.96 -13.48 -14.82
C GLU A 357 -12.20 -14.94 -15.20
N ARG A 358 -11.21 -15.56 -15.87
CA ARG A 358 -11.25 -16.98 -16.22
C ARG A 358 -11.31 -17.87 -14.97
N ASP A 359 -10.42 -17.65 -14.02
CA ASP A 359 -10.23 -18.59 -12.90
C ASP A 359 -11.28 -18.39 -11.79
N ILE A 360 -11.71 -17.16 -11.51
CA ILE A 360 -12.80 -16.87 -10.55
C ILE A 360 -14.11 -17.52 -11.02
N LYS A 361 -14.38 -17.46 -12.33
CA LYS A 361 -15.55 -18.10 -12.94
C LYS A 361 -15.47 -19.63 -12.87
N ALA A 362 -14.28 -20.21 -13.01
CA ALA A 362 -14.06 -21.65 -12.92
C ALA A 362 -14.05 -22.17 -11.47
N SER A 363 -13.72 -21.31 -10.50
CA SER A 363 -13.56 -21.68 -9.10
C SER A 363 -14.86 -22.12 -8.44
N THR A 364 -14.80 -23.29 -7.79
CA THR A 364 -15.85 -23.86 -6.94
C THR A 364 -15.45 -23.86 -5.46
N ALA A 365 -14.43 -23.09 -5.07
CA ALA A 365 -13.93 -23.06 -3.71
C ALA A 365 -14.98 -22.55 -2.71
N THR A 366 -14.88 -23.00 -1.45
CA THR A 366 -15.72 -22.49 -0.35
C THR A 366 -15.54 -20.99 -0.16
N PHE A 367 -14.31 -20.50 -0.35
CA PHE A 367 -13.98 -19.08 -0.32
C PHE A 367 -13.13 -18.69 -1.53
N LYS A 368 -13.37 -17.48 -2.03
CA LYS A 368 -12.59 -16.82 -3.08
C LYS A 368 -12.11 -15.50 -2.51
N ILE A 369 -10.80 -15.29 -2.47
CA ILE A 369 -10.21 -14.05 -1.97
C ILE A 369 -9.20 -13.46 -2.94
N ILE A 370 -9.14 -12.13 -3.01
CA ILE A 370 -8.10 -11.41 -3.76
C ILE A 370 -6.99 -10.99 -2.81
N ASN A 371 -5.74 -11.21 -3.24
CA ASN A 371 -4.54 -10.63 -2.65
C ASN A 371 -3.90 -9.68 -3.67
N THR A 372 -3.77 -8.40 -3.35
CA THR A 372 -3.17 -7.41 -4.26
C THR A 372 -2.61 -6.21 -3.49
N HIS A 373 -2.10 -5.19 -4.18
CA HIS A 373 -1.53 -4.00 -3.52
C HIS A 373 -2.52 -2.83 -3.40
N TYR A 374 -3.30 -2.54 -4.46
CA TYR A 374 -4.21 -1.39 -4.46
C TYR A 374 -5.67 -1.76 -4.21
N SER A 375 -6.38 -0.91 -3.45
CA SER A 375 -7.85 -0.91 -3.42
C SER A 375 -8.43 -0.26 -4.69
N PRO A 376 -9.51 -0.82 -5.28
CA PRO A 376 -10.20 -0.22 -6.42
C PRO A 376 -10.77 1.18 -6.14
N HIS A 377 -11.58 1.36 -5.08
CA HIS A 377 -12.25 2.65 -4.82
C HIS A 377 -11.32 3.76 -4.34
N TYR A 378 -10.24 3.43 -3.64
CA TYR A 378 -9.33 4.45 -3.12
C TYR A 378 -8.35 4.93 -4.20
N HIS A 379 -7.96 4.06 -5.14
CA HIS A 379 -6.78 4.31 -5.99
C HIS A 379 -7.04 4.27 -7.48
N MET A 380 -8.23 3.84 -7.91
CA MET A 380 -8.57 3.72 -9.33
C MET A 380 -9.70 4.66 -9.72
N SER A 381 -9.71 5.06 -10.97
CA SER A 381 -10.75 5.86 -11.60
C SER A 381 -12.05 5.04 -11.77
N PRO A 382 -13.21 5.71 -11.91
CA PRO A 382 -14.50 5.03 -12.05
C PRO A 382 -14.56 3.91 -13.09
N PRO A 383 -14.01 4.04 -14.31
CA PRO A 383 -14.01 2.94 -15.26
C PRO A 383 -13.25 1.71 -14.76
N LYS A 384 -12.11 1.90 -14.09
CA LYS A 384 -11.26 0.82 -13.58
C LYS A 384 -11.87 0.14 -12.36
N TYR A 385 -12.30 0.88 -11.34
CA TYR A 385 -12.89 0.23 -10.16
C TYR A 385 -14.22 -0.46 -10.49
N MET A 386 -15.03 0.09 -11.41
CA MET A 386 -16.29 -0.55 -11.81
C MET A 386 -16.06 -1.89 -12.51
N ARG A 387 -14.97 -2.01 -13.28
CA ARG A 387 -14.59 -3.26 -13.92
C ARG A 387 -14.24 -4.33 -12.89
N TRP A 388 -13.46 -3.98 -11.86
CA TRP A 388 -13.18 -4.89 -10.75
C TRP A 388 -14.43 -5.25 -9.96
N TYR A 389 -15.29 -4.28 -9.62
CA TYR A 389 -16.54 -4.55 -8.91
C TYR A 389 -17.43 -5.54 -9.63
N LYS A 390 -17.56 -5.38 -10.95
CA LYS A 390 -18.34 -6.32 -11.76
C LYS A 390 -17.78 -7.74 -11.65
N LEU A 391 -16.47 -7.91 -11.77
CA LEU A 391 -15.83 -9.23 -11.65
C LEU A 391 -16.05 -9.85 -10.25
N LEU A 392 -15.87 -9.07 -9.19
CA LEU A 392 -16.06 -9.54 -7.81
C LEU A 392 -17.50 -9.96 -7.53
N GLN A 393 -18.45 -9.19 -8.06
CA GLN A 393 -19.87 -9.48 -7.94
C GLN A 393 -20.27 -10.73 -8.73
N ASP A 394 -19.92 -10.81 -10.02
CA ASP A 394 -20.23 -11.96 -10.87
C ASP A 394 -19.57 -13.24 -10.36
N GLY A 395 -18.39 -13.11 -9.75
CA GLY A 395 -17.57 -14.20 -9.24
C GLY A 395 -17.93 -14.70 -7.85
N ASN A 396 -18.82 -14.00 -7.13
CA ASN A 396 -19.10 -14.20 -5.71
C ASN A 396 -17.81 -14.22 -4.87
N VAL A 397 -16.96 -13.21 -5.04
CA VAL A 397 -15.71 -13.09 -4.29
C VAL A 397 -16.01 -12.61 -2.87
N ASN A 398 -15.48 -13.31 -1.86
CA ASN A 398 -15.78 -13.03 -0.46
C ASN A 398 -15.04 -11.79 0.05
N ALA A 399 -13.73 -11.70 -0.26
CA ALA A 399 -12.88 -10.66 0.29
C ALA A 399 -11.79 -10.18 -0.69
N TRP A 400 -11.43 -8.90 -0.57
CA TRP A 400 -10.31 -8.25 -1.24
C TRP A 400 -9.36 -7.71 -0.18
N PHE A 401 -8.11 -8.14 -0.21
CA PHE A 401 -7.07 -7.66 0.70
C PHE A 401 -6.03 -6.86 -0.07
N ASN A 402 -5.69 -5.69 0.46
CA ASN A 402 -4.70 -4.81 -0.14
C ASN A 402 -3.84 -4.06 0.89
N GLY A 403 -2.69 -3.57 0.43
CA GLY A 403 -1.81 -2.67 1.18
C GLY A 403 -1.97 -1.22 0.72
N HIS A 404 -0.85 -0.57 0.42
CA HIS A 404 -0.68 0.75 -0.21
C HIS A 404 -1.12 1.93 0.67
N THR A 405 -2.37 1.91 1.13
CA THR A 405 -2.76 2.83 2.20
C THR A 405 -2.08 2.35 3.48
N HIS A 406 -1.17 3.15 4.02
CA HIS A 406 -0.42 2.80 5.22
C HIS A 406 -1.28 2.82 6.51
N GLY A 407 -2.33 2.02 6.56
CA GLY A 407 -3.34 1.99 7.62
C GLY A 407 -4.21 0.75 7.50
N PHE A 408 -5.33 0.76 8.24
CA PHE A 408 -6.27 -0.35 8.25
C PHE A 408 -7.70 0.14 8.12
N SER A 409 -8.45 -0.50 7.24
CA SER A 409 -9.88 -0.25 7.08
C SER A 409 -10.60 -1.53 6.66
N HIS A 410 -11.91 -1.51 6.82
CA HIS A 410 -12.82 -2.53 6.34
C HIS A 410 -14.01 -1.84 5.70
N ASP A 411 -14.16 -2.02 4.39
CA ASP A 411 -15.29 -1.54 3.62
C ASP A 411 -16.14 -2.72 3.14
N LYS A 412 -17.45 -2.48 2.98
CA LYS A 412 -18.39 -3.48 2.48
C LYS A 412 -19.06 -2.98 1.23
N SER A 413 -19.17 -3.86 0.25
CA SER A 413 -19.94 -3.57 -0.95
C SER A 413 -21.42 -3.90 -0.79
N ALA A 414 -22.24 -3.27 -1.63
CA ALA A 414 -23.67 -3.56 -1.74
C ALA A 414 -23.97 -5.01 -2.19
N TRP A 415 -23.02 -5.66 -2.88
CA TRP A 415 -23.14 -7.07 -3.29
C TRP A 415 -22.44 -8.05 -2.33
N GLY A 416 -21.79 -7.53 -1.27
CA GLY A 416 -21.28 -8.28 -0.13
C GLY A 416 -19.85 -8.85 -0.23
N THR A 417 -19.07 -8.46 -1.26
CA THR A 417 -17.60 -8.52 -1.13
C THR A 417 -17.13 -7.54 -0.05
N HIS A 418 -16.23 -8.00 0.81
CA HIS A 418 -15.55 -7.21 1.83
C HIS A 418 -14.17 -6.74 1.35
N PHE A 419 -13.79 -5.50 1.63
CA PHE A 419 -12.49 -4.93 1.26
C PHE A 419 -11.73 -4.58 2.53
N PHE A 420 -10.49 -5.04 2.64
CA PHE A 420 -9.62 -4.80 3.77
C PHE A 420 -8.33 -4.12 3.33
N GLU A 421 -8.15 -2.87 3.75
CA GLU A 421 -6.83 -2.24 3.71
C GLU A 421 -6.01 -2.74 4.90
N ASN A 422 -4.78 -3.15 4.63
CA ASN A 422 -3.88 -3.84 5.55
C ASN A 422 -2.41 -3.43 5.32
N GLY A 423 -2.16 -2.12 5.18
CA GLY A 423 -0.85 -1.56 4.83
C GLY A 423 -0.03 -1.05 6.02
N GLY A 424 -0.26 -1.58 7.22
CA GLY A 424 0.47 -1.15 8.42
C GLY A 424 1.55 -2.09 8.90
N GLY A 425 2.20 -2.84 7.99
CA GLY A 425 3.18 -3.88 8.32
C GLY A 425 4.53 -3.39 8.85
N GLY A 426 4.77 -2.08 8.84
CA GLY A 426 5.95 -1.46 9.46
C GLY A 426 7.13 -1.21 8.52
N GLY A 427 6.94 -1.44 7.21
CA GLY A 427 7.91 -1.08 6.18
C GLY A 427 8.06 0.43 6.02
N ILE A 428 6.96 1.14 6.23
CA ILE A 428 6.84 2.58 6.16
C ILE A 428 5.99 3.09 7.30
N ARG A 429 6.09 4.39 7.59
CA ARG A 429 5.27 5.00 8.64
C ARG A 429 3.78 4.87 8.31
N THR A 430 2.97 4.43 9.27
CA THR A 430 1.51 4.43 9.06
C THR A 430 0.95 5.84 9.08
N ASP A 431 -0.20 6.03 8.44
CA ASP A 431 -1.01 7.23 8.43
C ASP A 431 -2.44 6.90 8.86
N THR A 432 -3.31 7.90 8.90
CA THR A 432 -4.67 7.69 9.43
C THR A 432 -5.53 7.16 8.30
N ALA A 433 -6.07 5.98 8.55
CA ALA A 433 -7.08 5.37 7.70
C ALA A 433 -8.30 6.27 7.63
N VAL A 434 -8.85 6.41 6.43
CA VAL A 434 -10.10 7.10 6.17
C VAL A 434 -11.01 6.09 5.49
N GLY A 435 -12.24 5.95 5.98
CA GLY A 435 -13.23 5.12 5.33
C GLY A 435 -13.78 5.79 4.07
N GLU A 436 -14.06 5.01 3.03
CA GLU A 436 -14.75 5.45 1.83
C GLU A 436 -16.25 5.21 1.93
N HIS A 437 -17.04 6.13 1.39
CA HIS A 437 -18.47 5.97 1.27
C HIS A 437 -18.93 6.45 -0.10
N ASN A 438 -19.48 5.53 -0.89
CA ASN A 438 -20.13 5.84 -2.15
C ASN A 438 -21.43 5.02 -2.30
N ALA A 439 -22.07 5.12 -3.46
CA ALA A 439 -23.36 4.42 -3.70
C ALA A 439 -23.27 2.89 -3.62
N LEU A 440 -22.08 2.31 -3.73
CA LEU A 440 -21.82 0.87 -3.79
C LEU A 440 -20.97 0.35 -2.64
N ILE A 441 -20.20 1.21 -1.99
CA ILE A 441 -19.28 0.89 -0.91
C ILE A 441 -19.64 1.69 0.33
N ASN A 442 -19.67 1.01 1.47
CA ASN A 442 -19.83 1.63 2.76
C ASN A 442 -18.72 1.17 3.71
N ASN A 443 -17.97 2.12 4.28
CA ASN A 443 -17.02 1.82 5.34
C ASN A 443 -17.73 1.25 6.58
N GLN A 444 -17.19 0.13 7.06
CA GLN A 444 -17.60 -0.53 8.30
C GLN A 444 -16.66 -0.17 9.46
N TRP A 445 -15.37 -0.03 9.18
CA TRP A 445 -14.37 0.31 10.18
C TRP A 445 -13.14 0.96 9.55
N ALA A 446 -12.50 1.85 10.31
CA ALA A 446 -11.17 2.37 10.03
C ALA A 446 -10.40 2.47 11.35
N ALA A 447 -9.14 2.03 11.36
CA ALA A 447 -8.34 2.06 12.58
C ALA A 447 -8.15 3.49 13.09
N ALA A 448 -8.49 3.71 14.36
CA ALA A 448 -8.24 4.97 15.03
C ALA A 448 -6.73 5.16 15.30
N GLY A 449 -6.26 6.41 15.17
CA GLY A 449 -4.85 6.73 15.38
C GLY A 449 -4.00 6.46 14.15
N ASN A 450 -2.81 5.90 14.39
CA ASN A 450 -1.85 5.48 13.35
C ASN A 450 -1.16 4.17 13.75
N PRO A 451 -1.88 3.12 14.15
CA PRO A 451 -1.27 1.90 14.65
C PRO A 451 -0.55 1.13 13.54
N TYR A 452 0.38 0.25 13.92
CA TYR A 452 0.90 -0.81 13.05
C TYR A 452 0.22 -2.14 13.37
N GLY A 453 0.36 -3.14 12.51
CA GLY A 453 -0.34 -4.40 12.68
C GLY A 453 -0.44 -5.23 11.41
N PHE A 454 -1.33 -6.21 11.45
CA PHE A 454 -1.61 -7.15 10.36
C PHE A 454 -3.00 -7.78 10.58
N MET A 455 -3.42 -8.71 9.73
CA MET A 455 -4.69 -9.43 9.88
C MET A 455 -4.49 -10.95 10.03
N GLU A 456 -5.29 -11.54 10.91
CA GLU A 456 -5.46 -12.99 11.07
C GLU A 456 -6.72 -13.45 10.31
N LEU A 457 -6.62 -14.55 9.58
CA LEU A 457 -7.73 -15.18 8.86
C LEU A 457 -7.93 -16.60 9.36
N THR A 458 -9.16 -17.00 9.64
CA THR A 458 -9.51 -18.40 9.92
C THR A 458 -10.73 -18.83 9.13
N PHE A 459 -10.66 -20.03 8.55
CA PHE A 459 -11.67 -20.54 7.63
C PHE A 459 -12.39 -21.72 8.25
N SER A 460 -13.71 -21.64 8.37
CA SER A 460 -14.59 -22.74 8.73
C SER A 460 -15.55 -23.04 7.58
N LYS A 461 -16.44 -24.02 7.75
CA LYS A 461 -17.33 -24.48 6.66
C LYS A 461 -18.17 -23.35 6.04
N ASP A 462 -18.68 -22.46 6.88
CA ASP A 462 -19.58 -21.39 6.43
C ASP A 462 -19.00 -19.98 6.58
N TRP A 463 -17.87 -19.83 7.29
CA TRP A 463 -17.37 -18.51 7.68
C TRP A 463 -15.86 -18.35 7.47
N LEU A 464 -15.49 -17.22 6.87
CA LEU A 464 -14.15 -16.64 6.94
C LEU A 464 -14.18 -15.59 8.05
N LYS A 465 -13.42 -15.81 9.12
CA LYS A 465 -13.17 -14.79 10.14
C LYS A 465 -11.94 -13.97 9.75
N VAL A 466 -12.08 -12.65 9.72
CA VAL A 466 -10.95 -11.70 9.57
C VAL A 466 -10.83 -10.91 10.87
N GLN A 467 -9.64 -10.87 11.45
CA GLN A 467 -9.39 -10.17 12.70
C GLN A 467 -8.10 -9.35 12.63
N TRP A 468 -8.22 -8.04 12.89
CA TRP A 468 -7.07 -7.14 12.94
C TRP A 468 -6.27 -7.35 14.24
N VAL A 469 -4.95 -7.30 14.14
CA VAL A 469 -4.00 -7.47 15.25
C VAL A 469 -3.03 -6.32 15.31
N SER A 470 -2.77 -5.83 16.53
CA SER A 470 -1.76 -4.82 16.83
C SER A 470 -1.06 -5.12 18.17
N PHE A 471 -0.26 -4.18 18.65
CA PHE A 471 0.44 -4.25 19.93
C PHE A 471 -0.52 -4.17 21.11
N ASP A 472 -0.30 -4.98 22.13
CA ASP A 472 -0.96 -4.75 23.41
C ASP A 472 -0.35 -3.58 24.19
N LYS A 473 -0.93 -3.29 25.36
CA LYS A 473 -0.54 -2.18 26.22
C LYS A 473 0.78 -2.38 26.96
N ASP A 474 1.35 -3.58 26.94
CA ASP A 474 2.55 -3.93 27.72
C ASP A 474 3.84 -3.63 26.95
N TRP A 475 3.72 -3.25 25.67
CA TRP A 475 4.85 -2.80 24.85
C TRP A 475 5.47 -1.50 25.38
N VAL A 476 6.80 -1.51 25.53
CA VAL A 476 7.61 -0.31 25.72
C VAL A 476 8.57 -0.18 24.56
N PHE A 477 8.42 0.87 23.75
CA PHE A 477 9.20 1.05 22.53
C PHE A 477 10.47 1.87 22.78
N GLY A 478 11.62 1.39 22.32
CA GLY A 478 12.94 1.98 22.58
C GLY A 478 13.38 3.12 21.64
N GLY A 479 12.56 3.48 20.65
CA GLY A 479 12.92 4.48 19.64
C GLY A 479 14.19 4.12 18.89
N PHE A 480 15.20 4.99 18.90
CA PHE A 480 16.46 4.73 18.20
C PHE A 480 17.27 3.57 18.80
N ASN A 481 16.94 3.13 20.03
CA ASN A 481 17.60 2.02 20.68
C ASN A 481 16.68 0.79 20.71
N LEU A 482 16.81 -0.08 19.70
CA LEU A 482 16.05 -1.33 19.63
C LEU A 482 16.23 -2.22 20.87
N SER A 483 17.42 -2.22 21.48
CA SER A 483 17.69 -3.02 22.69
C SER A 483 16.99 -2.52 23.95
N ALA A 484 16.52 -1.27 23.95
CA ALA A 484 15.72 -0.71 25.04
C ALA A 484 14.22 -1.05 24.91
N THR A 485 13.81 -1.69 23.82
CA THR A 485 12.43 -2.15 23.65
C THR A 485 12.14 -3.32 24.60
N VAL A 486 11.02 -3.24 25.30
CA VAL A 486 10.44 -4.37 26.04
C VAL A 486 9.25 -4.87 25.24
N PRO A 487 9.35 -6.04 24.58
CA PRO A 487 8.23 -6.60 23.82
C PRO A 487 7.06 -6.93 24.75
N GLY A 488 5.87 -6.47 24.37
CA GLY A 488 4.59 -6.93 24.94
C GLY A 488 4.01 -8.08 24.12
N GLY A 489 2.72 -8.32 24.29
CA GLY A 489 1.95 -9.31 23.56
C GLY A 489 1.19 -8.74 22.36
N ILE A 490 0.14 -9.46 21.95
CA ILE A 490 -0.75 -9.08 20.86
C ILE A 490 -2.10 -8.60 21.39
N ALA A 491 -2.63 -7.55 20.80
CA ALA A 491 -4.00 -7.10 21.00
C ALA A 491 -4.80 -7.31 19.72
N ARG A 492 -6.00 -7.88 19.86
CA ARG A 492 -6.90 -8.15 18.74
C ARG A 492 -8.02 -7.11 18.71
N GLY A 493 -8.22 -6.49 17.55
CA GLY A 493 -9.12 -5.39 17.33
C GLY A 493 -10.37 -5.77 16.54
N HIS A 494 -10.70 -4.94 15.55
CA HIS A 494 -11.82 -5.14 14.64
C HIS A 494 -11.86 -6.57 14.09
N CYS A 495 -13.06 -7.16 14.11
CA CYS A 495 -13.26 -8.55 13.75
C CYS A 495 -14.59 -8.76 13.04
N TRP A 496 -14.56 -9.49 11.92
CA TRP A 496 -15.74 -9.75 11.11
C TRP A 496 -15.79 -11.20 10.62
N PHE A 497 -17.00 -11.75 10.54
CA PHE A 497 -17.28 -13.02 9.89
C PHE A 497 -17.92 -12.78 8.53
N ILE A 498 -17.27 -13.31 7.50
CA ILE A 498 -17.67 -13.22 6.11
C ILE A 498 -18.24 -14.59 5.71
N PRO A 499 -19.45 -14.64 5.13
CA PRO A 499 -20.06 -15.89 4.69
C PRO A 499 -19.26 -16.54 3.56
N ASN A 500 -19.41 -17.86 3.37
CA ASN A 500 -18.89 -18.57 2.21
C ASN A 500 -19.55 -18.15 0.88
N THR A 501 -19.05 -18.68 -0.23
CA THR A 501 -19.45 -18.31 -1.59
C THR A 501 -20.95 -18.48 -1.91
N ASN A 502 -21.70 -19.26 -1.12
CA ASN A 502 -23.16 -19.43 -1.32
C ASN A 502 -23.99 -18.28 -0.72
N HIS A 503 -23.39 -17.45 0.13
CA HIS A 503 -24.05 -16.42 0.93
C HIS A 503 -23.40 -15.04 0.77
N THR A 504 -22.62 -14.81 -0.29
CA THR A 504 -21.86 -13.55 -0.45
C THR A 504 -22.72 -12.31 -0.48
N ALA A 505 -23.97 -12.36 -0.93
CA ALA A 505 -24.87 -11.21 -0.90
C ALA A 505 -25.29 -10.79 0.52
N SER A 506 -25.01 -11.61 1.54
CA SER A 506 -25.20 -11.23 2.94
C SER A 506 -24.00 -10.41 3.44
N GLN A 507 -24.25 -9.41 4.28
CA GLN A 507 -23.26 -8.43 4.70
C GLN A 507 -22.27 -8.93 5.78
N GLY A 508 -22.28 -10.23 6.06
CA GLY A 508 -21.59 -10.86 7.18
C GLY A 508 -22.05 -10.35 8.55
N VAL A 509 -21.32 -10.72 9.60
CA VAL A 509 -21.61 -10.29 10.98
C VAL A 509 -20.36 -9.91 11.74
N GLU A 510 -20.48 -8.91 12.61
CA GLU A 510 -19.39 -8.53 13.51
C GLU A 510 -19.13 -9.61 14.56
N CYS A 511 -17.87 -9.86 14.89
CA CYS A 511 -17.54 -10.75 16.00
C CYS A 511 -17.94 -10.12 17.34
N LYS A 512 -18.40 -10.93 18.29
CA LYS A 512 -18.63 -10.54 19.69
C LYS A 512 -17.35 -10.05 20.36
N SER A 513 -16.19 -10.52 19.91
CA SER A 513 -14.87 -10.10 20.40
C SER A 513 -14.32 -8.84 19.71
N SER A 514 -15.06 -8.21 18.81
CA SER A 514 -14.58 -7.08 18.02
C SER A 514 -14.30 -5.87 18.91
N VAL A 515 -13.16 -5.23 18.68
CA VAL A 515 -12.77 -3.98 19.35
C VAL A 515 -12.50 -2.91 18.29
N ASN A 516 -13.47 -2.00 18.12
CA ASN A 516 -13.43 -0.94 17.10
C ASN A 516 -12.86 0.39 17.58
N HIS A 517 -12.59 0.54 18.88
CA HIS A 517 -11.97 1.75 19.41
C HIS A 517 -10.44 1.74 19.22
N ALA A 518 -9.77 2.82 19.63
CA ALA A 518 -8.32 2.95 19.54
C ALA A 518 -7.60 1.81 20.26
N LEU A 519 -6.80 1.05 19.52
CA LEU A 519 -6.04 -0.10 19.98
C LEU A 519 -4.68 -0.10 19.25
N GLY A 520 -3.67 -0.69 19.85
CA GLY A 520 -2.34 -0.74 19.25
C GLY A 520 -1.49 0.50 19.54
N ALA A 521 -0.41 0.63 18.78
CA ALA A 521 0.47 1.79 18.84
C ALA A 521 1.07 2.11 17.47
N PRO A 522 1.38 3.38 17.21
CA PRO A 522 1.09 4.56 18.03
C PRO A 522 -0.39 4.99 17.96
N LEU A 523 -0.97 5.27 19.12
CA LEU A 523 -2.24 6.01 19.22
C LEU A 523 -1.97 7.51 19.06
N ARG A 524 -2.97 8.24 18.54
CA ARG A 524 -2.89 9.71 18.36
C ARG A 524 -3.04 10.47 19.66
#